data_AF-A0A840QSA9-F1
#
_entry.id   AF-A0A840QSA9-F1
#
_cell.length_a   1.000
_cell.length_b   1.000
_cell.length_c   1.000
_cell.angle_alpha   90.00
_cell.angle_beta   90.00
_cell.angle_gamma   90.00
#
_symmetry.space_group_name_H-M   'P 1'
#
loop_
_entity.id
_entity.type
_entity.pdbx_description
1 polymer ?
#
loop_
_entity_poly.entity_id
_entity_poly.type
_entity_poly.pdbx_seq_one_letter_code
_entity_poly.pdbx_strand_id
1 'polypeptide(L)'
;MMKRLLRNQRGLTLVELLAVVVILGILAAIAVPSIGGILNNAEKDAHVANAEQMASSAQLYMTSNPGFEDGEVKIYVEGPEGGQSDEPSLVENGYLEPVADPSSDDNIDGNNSYVIVTEDDDSTGYNYYVKIEDYISEASASEEDLGHDEFDDAIHIEDIREHGREIVDLDGGSE
;
A
#
# COMPACT_ATOMS: atom_id res chain seq x y z
N MET A 1 -19.10 -66.92 10.14
CA MET A 1 -20.09 -66.32 11.08
C MET A 1 -19.60 -64.92 11.44
N MET A 2 -20.12 -63.87 10.79
CA MET A 2 -19.62 -62.49 10.95
C MET A 2 -20.34 -61.83 12.13
N LYS A 3 -19.65 -61.69 13.28
CA LYS A 3 -20.19 -61.01 14.46
C LYS A 3 -20.28 -59.51 14.18
N ARG A 4 -21.51 -59.00 14.22
CA ARG A 4 -21.85 -57.59 14.03
C ARG A 4 -21.21 -56.74 15.13
N LEU A 5 -20.28 -55.87 14.76
CA LEU A 5 -19.85 -54.73 15.58
C LEU A 5 -20.94 -53.66 15.54
N LEU A 6 -22.05 -53.87 16.27
CA LEU A 6 -23.07 -52.86 16.42
C LEU A 6 -22.56 -51.77 17.37
N ARG A 7 -22.13 -50.67 16.72
CA ARG A 7 -21.75 -49.37 17.23
C ARG A 7 -22.44 -48.97 18.54
N ASN A 8 -21.62 -48.70 19.54
CA ASN A 8 -22.00 -48.06 20.80
C ASN A 8 -22.15 -46.54 20.57
N GLN A 9 -23.26 -46.10 19.99
CA GLN A 9 -23.56 -44.67 19.81
C GLN A 9 -24.18 -44.12 21.10
N ARG A 10 -23.34 -43.71 22.04
CA ARG A 10 -23.79 -42.84 23.14
C ARG A 10 -24.08 -41.46 22.53
N GLY A 11 -25.34 -41.02 22.58
CA GLY A 11 -25.74 -39.71 22.07
C GLY A 11 -25.22 -38.58 22.96
N LEU A 12 -24.78 -37.47 22.35
CA LEU A 12 -24.53 -36.23 23.07
C LEU A 12 -25.82 -35.70 23.68
N THR A 13 -25.73 -35.14 24.88
CA THR A 13 -26.85 -34.44 25.50
C THR A 13 -26.96 -33.01 24.97
N LEU A 14 -28.18 -32.45 24.95
CA LEU A 14 -28.38 -31.06 24.54
C LEU A 14 -27.64 -30.07 25.46
N VAL A 15 -27.48 -30.42 26.75
CA VAL A 15 -26.78 -29.58 27.73
C VAL A 15 -25.28 -29.48 27.43
N GLU A 16 -24.66 -30.58 26.99
CA GLU A 16 -23.25 -30.58 26.58
C GLU A 16 -23.03 -29.69 25.35
N LEU A 17 -23.91 -29.79 24.35
CA LEU A 17 -23.84 -28.93 23.17
C LEU A 17 -24.11 -27.45 23.52
N LEU A 18 -25.05 -27.19 24.44
CA LEU A 18 -25.36 -25.83 24.88
C LEU A 18 -24.17 -25.17 25.57
N ALA A 19 -23.49 -25.88 26.49
CA ALA A 19 -22.32 -25.36 27.19
C ALA A 19 -21.20 -24.96 26.21
N VAL A 20 -20.99 -25.74 25.15
CA VAL A 20 -19.97 -25.45 24.12
C VAL A 20 -20.31 -24.18 23.34
N VAL A 21 -21.55 -24.04 22.86
CA VAL A 21 -21.95 -22.85 22.09
C VAL A 21 -21.90 -21.59 22.94
N VAL A 22 -22.22 -21.67 24.24
CA VAL A 22 -22.08 -20.54 25.17
C VAL A 22 -20.62 -20.11 25.30
N ILE A 23 -19.69 -21.06 25.48
CA ILE A 23 -18.26 -20.75 25.56
C ILE A 23 -17.76 -20.15 24.24
N LEU A 24 -18.13 -20.76 23.09
CA LEU A 24 -17.77 -20.22 21.77
C LEU A 24 -18.33 -18.81 21.54
N GLY A 25 -19.55 -18.52 22.02
CA GLY A 25 -20.16 -17.20 21.95
C GLY A 25 -19.40 -16.14 22.74
N ILE A 26 -18.94 -16.47 23.95
CA ILE A 26 -18.13 -15.55 24.78
C ILE A 26 -16.76 -15.30 24.13
N LEU A 27 -16.11 -16.35 23.62
CA LEU A 27 -14.82 -16.22 22.94
C LEU A 27 -14.95 -15.38 21.66
N ALA A 28 -15.99 -15.61 20.85
CA ALA A 28 -16.25 -14.83 19.65
C ALA A 28 -16.50 -13.35 19.96
N ALA A 29 -17.25 -13.04 21.02
CA ALA A 29 -17.54 -11.67 21.42
C ALA A 29 -16.28 -10.85 21.79
N ILE A 30 -15.26 -11.48 22.37
CA ILE A 30 -13.99 -10.80 22.73
C ILE A 30 -13.04 -10.76 21.53
N ALA A 31 -13.01 -11.82 20.72
CA ALA A 31 -12.06 -11.96 19.62
C ALA A 31 -12.34 -11.02 18.44
N VAL A 32 -13.61 -10.88 18.02
CA VAL A 32 -14.00 -10.10 16.84
C VAL A 32 -13.50 -8.64 16.85
N PRO A 33 -13.71 -7.82 17.91
CA PRO A 33 -13.30 -6.41 17.87
C PRO A 33 -11.79 -6.19 17.78
N SER A 34 -10.96 -7.19 18.12
CA SER A 34 -9.50 -7.05 18.11
C SER A 34 -8.84 -7.19 16.72
N ILE A 35 -9.56 -7.75 15.74
CA ILE A 35 -9.00 -8.07 14.41
C ILE A 35 -8.94 -6.83 13.50
N GLY A 36 -9.90 -5.92 13.59
CA GLY A 36 -9.99 -4.76 12.69
C GLY A 36 -8.78 -3.84 12.75
N GLY A 37 -8.29 -3.52 13.96
CA GLY A 37 -7.09 -2.66 14.11
C GLY A 37 -5.80 -3.33 13.63
N ILE A 38 -5.71 -4.67 13.68
CA ILE A 38 -4.54 -5.38 13.17
C ILE A 38 -4.52 -5.35 11.65
N LEU A 39 -5.69 -5.53 11.02
CA LEU A 39 -5.83 -5.49 9.57
C LEU A 39 -5.49 -4.10 9.01
N ASN A 40 -6.06 -3.03 9.57
CA ASN A 40 -5.76 -1.66 9.16
C ASN A 40 -4.26 -1.32 9.27
N ASN A 41 -3.61 -1.73 10.37
CA ASN A 41 -2.15 -1.55 10.49
C ASN A 41 -1.36 -2.33 9.43
N ALA A 42 -1.80 -3.54 9.09
CA ALA A 42 -1.16 -4.34 8.05
C ALA A 42 -1.34 -3.73 6.65
N GLU A 43 -2.50 -3.15 6.36
CA GLU A 43 -2.78 -2.40 5.13
C GLU A 43 -1.88 -1.17 5.04
N LYS A 44 -1.80 -0.35 6.10
CA LYS A 44 -0.89 0.80 6.15
C LYS A 44 0.57 0.41 5.95
N ASP A 45 1.03 -0.65 6.63
CA ASP A 45 2.40 -1.15 6.47
C ASP A 45 2.68 -1.61 5.03
N ALA A 46 1.69 -2.19 4.36
CA ALA A 46 1.80 -2.62 2.98
C ALA A 46 1.85 -1.44 2.00
N HIS A 47 1.07 -0.37 2.21
CA HIS A 47 1.14 0.86 1.43
C HIS A 47 2.50 1.55 1.55
N VAL A 48 3.07 1.61 2.76
CA VAL A 48 4.43 2.11 2.99
C VAL A 48 5.46 1.28 2.20
N ALA A 49 5.35 -0.04 2.22
CA ALA A 49 6.24 -0.92 1.48
C ALA A 49 6.11 -0.74 -0.05
N ASN A 50 4.88 -0.53 -0.55
CA ASN A 50 4.61 -0.22 -1.95
C ASN A 50 5.30 1.09 -2.36
N ALA A 51 5.20 2.14 -1.52
CA ALA A 51 5.87 3.41 -1.78
C ALA A 51 7.40 3.28 -1.82
N GLU A 52 8.00 2.51 -0.90
CA GLU A 52 9.42 2.20 -0.92
C GLU A 52 9.85 1.43 -2.18
N GLN A 53 9.01 0.50 -2.63
CA GLN A 53 9.25 -0.25 -3.86
C GLN A 53 9.21 0.67 -5.09
N MET A 54 8.24 1.58 -5.15
CA MET A 54 8.14 2.58 -6.22
C MET A 54 9.37 3.49 -6.27
N ALA A 55 9.77 4.06 -5.12
CA ALA A 55 10.95 4.91 -5.04
C ALA A 55 12.24 4.17 -5.45
N SER A 56 12.41 2.92 -5.00
CA SER A 56 13.56 2.08 -5.37
C SER A 56 13.58 1.78 -6.88
N SER A 57 12.41 1.58 -7.49
CA SER A 57 12.27 1.34 -8.92
C SER A 57 12.58 2.59 -9.73
N ALA A 58 12.12 3.76 -9.28
CA ALA A 58 12.47 5.06 -9.84
C ALA A 58 13.99 5.34 -9.76
N GLN A 59 14.62 5.01 -8.63
CA GLN A 59 16.08 5.13 -8.50
C GLN A 59 16.83 4.27 -9.53
N LEU A 60 16.37 3.03 -9.74
CA LEU A 60 16.95 2.15 -10.76
C LEU A 60 16.72 2.69 -12.17
N TYR A 61 15.54 3.26 -12.43
CA TYR A 61 15.20 3.92 -13.69
C TYR A 61 16.15 5.09 -13.98
N MET A 62 16.35 5.99 -13.01
CA MET A 62 17.25 7.14 -13.14
C MET A 62 18.71 6.73 -13.35
N THR A 63 19.15 5.66 -12.67
CA THR A 63 20.51 5.12 -12.84
C THR A 63 20.72 4.51 -14.23
N SER A 64 19.69 3.87 -14.77
CA SER A 64 19.77 3.14 -16.05
C SER A 64 19.60 4.04 -17.28
N ASN A 65 19.04 5.24 -17.09
CA ASN A 65 18.75 6.20 -18.15
C ASN A 65 19.46 7.54 -17.89
N PRO A 66 20.80 7.59 -18.07
CA PRO A 66 21.56 8.83 -17.94
C PRO A 66 21.21 9.77 -19.11
N GLY A 67 20.46 10.84 -18.85
CA GLY A 67 20.05 11.79 -19.89
C GLY A 67 18.81 12.61 -19.60
N PHE A 68 18.18 12.45 -18.44
CA PHE A 68 17.16 13.40 -17.97
C PHE A 68 17.82 14.76 -17.72
N GLU A 69 17.28 15.80 -18.37
CA GLU A 69 17.76 17.16 -18.18
C GLU A 69 17.33 17.70 -16.81
N ASP A 70 18.24 18.49 -16.24
CA ASP A 70 18.30 19.05 -14.90
C ASP A 70 16.96 19.63 -14.38
N GLY A 71 16.64 19.33 -13.12
CA GLY A 71 15.50 19.87 -12.39
C GLY A 71 14.62 18.80 -11.73
N GLU A 72 13.63 18.29 -12.48
CA GLU A 72 12.54 17.47 -11.97
C GLU A 72 12.10 16.44 -13.01
N VAL A 73 11.86 15.19 -12.57
CA VAL A 73 11.31 14.13 -13.40
C VAL A 73 10.14 13.46 -12.69
N LYS A 74 8.97 13.51 -13.31
CA LYS A 74 7.79 12.75 -12.89
C LYS A 74 7.75 11.40 -13.60
N ILE A 75 7.76 10.31 -12.84
CA ILE A 75 7.77 8.92 -13.32
C ILE A 75 6.51 8.21 -12.85
N TYR A 76 5.66 7.82 -13.79
CA TYR A 76 4.41 7.12 -13.48
C TYR A 76 4.65 5.65 -13.15
N VAL A 77 3.78 5.05 -12.33
CA VAL A 77 3.80 3.59 -12.12
C VAL A 77 3.41 2.90 -13.42
N GLU A 78 2.23 3.21 -13.96
CA GLU A 78 1.74 2.83 -15.27
C GLU A 78 1.53 4.10 -16.11
N GLY A 79 1.91 4.06 -17.40
CA GLY A 79 1.78 5.24 -18.26
C GLY A 79 0.31 5.66 -18.40
N PRO A 80 -0.04 6.95 -18.28
CA PRO A 80 -1.44 7.37 -18.26
C PRO A 80 -2.15 6.99 -19.56
N GLU A 81 -3.39 6.50 -19.43
CA GLU A 81 -4.21 6.13 -20.59
C GLU A 81 -4.48 7.36 -21.49
N GLY A 82 -3.82 7.40 -22.65
CA GLY A 82 -3.92 8.52 -23.60
C GLY A 82 -2.88 9.62 -23.42
N GLY A 83 -1.91 9.42 -22.51
CA GLY A 83 -0.72 10.26 -22.37
C GLY A 83 0.18 10.25 -23.60
N GLN A 84 1.12 11.19 -23.67
CA GLN A 84 2.17 11.15 -24.69
C GLN A 84 3.06 9.94 -24.40
N SER A 85 3.39 9.15 -25.42
CA SER A 85 4.21 7.92 -25.33
C SER A 85 5.64 8.13 -24.80
N ASP A 86 5.99 9.35 -24.44
CA ASP A 86 7.31 9.79 -24.00
C ASP A 86 7.38 9.99 -22.48
N GLU A 87 6.25 9.87 -21.76
CA GLU A 87 6.26 9.94 -20.29
C GLU A 87 6.87 8.67 -19.69
N PRO A 88 7.77 8.79 -18.70
CA PRO A 88 8.47 7.64 -18.15
C PRO A 88 7.54 6.81 -17.26
N SER A 89 7.42 5.51 -17.55
CA SER A 89 6.64 4.54 -16.76
C SER A 89 7.52 3.43 -16.17
N LEU A 90 7.31 3.09 -14.90
CA LEU A 90 8.06 2.02 -14.23
C LEU A 90 7.63 0.62 -14.71
N VAL A 91 6.33 0.38 -14.88
CA VAL A 91 5.79 -0.92 -15.29
C VAL A 91 6.07 -1.19 -16.76
N GLU A 92 5.82 -0.23 -17.64
CA GLU A 92 6.01 -0.43 -19.09
C GLU A 92 7.49 -0.64 -19.44
N ASN A 93 8.39 0.06 -18.75
CA ASN A 93 9.82 -0.10 -18.94
C ASN A 93 10.42 -1.28 -18.14
N GLY A 94 9.61 -2.03 -17.39
CA GLY A 94 10.01 -3.26 -16.71
C GLY A 94 10.86 -3.05 -15.44
N TYR A 95 10.80 -1.87 -14.83
CA TYR A 95 11.46 -1.56 -13.56
C TYR A 95 10.61 -1.96 -12.35
N LEU A 96 9.29 -2.03 -12.53
CA LEU A 96 8.31 -2.36 -11.50
C LEU A 96 7.30 -3.37 -12.05
N GLU A 97 6.85 -4.31 -11.23
CA GLU A 97 5.68 -5.12 -11.54
C GLU A 97 4.42 -4.41 -11.01
N PRO A 98 3.24 -4.60 -11.61
CA PRO A 98 2.00 -4.05 -11.10
C PRO A 98 1.86 -4.33 -9.60
N VAL A 99 1.66 -3.27 -8.83
CA VAL A 99 1.67 -3.32 -7.37
C VAL A 99 0.25 -3.56 -6.88
N ALA A 100 0.04 -4.61 -6.09
CA ALA A 100 -1.26 -4.92 -5.51
C ALA A 100 -1.68 -3.82 -4.52
N ASP A 101 -2.96 -3.42 -4.57
CA ASP A 101 -3.54 -2.53 -3.57
C ASP A 101 -3.90 -3.34 -2.31
N PRO A 102 -3.28 -3.06 -1.15
CA PRO A 102 -3.61 -3.73 0.12
C PRO A 102 -5.06 -3.58 0.58
N SER A 103 -5.76 -2.53 0.11
CA SER A 103 -7.10 -2.15 0.54
C SER A 103 -8.19 -2.55 -0.46
N SER A 104 -7.83 -3.12 -1.62
CA SER A 104 -8.76 -3.64 -2.62
C SER A 104 -8.30 -4.99 -3.20
N ASP A 105 -9.12 -5.64 -4.04
CA ASP A 105 -8.75 -6.88 -4.74
C ASP A 105 -8.01 -6.59 -6.07
N ASP A 106 -7.72 -5.32 -6.35
CA ASP A 106 -7.10 -4.82 -7.59
C ASP A 106 -5.64 -4.38 -7.35
N ASN A 107 -4.99 -3.86 -8.39
CA ASN A 107 -3.70 -3.18 -8.25
C ASN A 107 -3.93 -1.71 -7.90
N ILE A 108 -2.92 -1.04 -7.34
CA ILE A 108 -2.95 0.43 -7.17
C ILE A 108 -3.19 1.08 -8.54
N ASP A 109 -3.84 2.26 -8.54
CA ASP A 109 -4.02 3.02 -9.78
C ASP A 109 -2.66 3.49 -10.29
N GLY A 110 -2.11 2.73 -11.24
CA GLY A 110 -0.80 3.00 -11.80
C GLY A 110 -0.74 4.28 -12.63
N ASN A 111 -1.87 4.71 -13.20
CA ASN A 111 -1.96 5.89 -14.05
C ASN A 111 -1.92 7.19 -13.23
N ASN A 112 -2.44 7.12 -12.01
CA ASN A 112 -2.50 8.26 -11.08
C ASN A 112 -1.41 8.21 -10.00
N SER A 113 -0.76 7.06 -9.82
CA SER A 113 0.37 6.91 -8.90
C SER A 113 1.70 7.19 -9.61
N TYR A 114 2.58 7.95 -8.97
CA TYR A 114 3.85 8.35 -9.56
C TYR A 114 4.93 8.62 -8.51
N VAL A 115 6.16 8.67 -8.98
CA VAL A 115 7.33 9.10 -8.22
C VAL A 115 7.90 10.35 -8.90
N ILE A 116 8.07 11.41 -8.15
CA ILE A 116 8.82 12.59 -8.58
C ILE A 116 10.24 12.45 -8.08
N VAL A 117 11.18 12.74 -8.97
CA VAL A 117 12.61 12.78 -8.67
C VAL A 117 13.09 14.21 -8.86
N THR A 118 13.68 14.80 -7.84
CA THR A 118 14.33 16.13 -7.92
C THR A 118 15.82 16.01 -7.64
N GLU A 119 16.62 16.90 -8.21
CA GLU A 119 18.03 17.00 -7.83
C GLU A 119 18.15 17.54 -6.40
N ASP A 120 19.13 17.01 -5.65
CA ASP A 120 19.47 17.53 -4.34
C ASP A 120 20.35 18.78 -4.51
N ASP A 121 19.85 19.95 -4.09
CA ASP A 121 20.57 21.23 -4.20
C ASP A 121 21.96 21.21 -3.53
N ASP A 122 22.16 20.35 -2.52
CA ASP A 122 23.36 20.27 -1.71
C ASP A 122 24.27 19.06 -2.04
N SER A 123 23.84 18.14 -2.92
CA SER A 123 24.56 16.89 -3.24
C SER A 123 24.42 16.43 -4.71
N THR A 124 25.25 15.49 -5.16
CA THR A 124 25.03 14.77 -6.44
C THR A 124 23.94 13.69 -6.33
N GLY A 125 22.99 13.88 -5.42
CA GLY A 125 21.94 12.94 -5.05
C GLY A 125 20.62 13.29 -5.73
N TYR A 126 19.63 12.44 -5.50
CA TYR A 126 18.25 12.68 -5.92
C TYR A 126 17.34 12.54 -4.71
N ASN A 127 16.35 13.41 -4.60
CA ASN A 127 15.23 13.27 -3.69
C ASN A 127 14.08 12.56 -4.41
N TYR A 128 13.31 11.75 -3.66
CA TYR A 128 12.22 10.95 -4.21
C TYR A 128 10.94 11.24 -3.43
N TYR A 129 9.91 11.67 -4.15
CA TYR A 129 8.58 11.93 -3.61
C TYR A 129 7.61 10.95 -4.24
N VAL A 130 6.78 10.31 -3.43
CA VAL A 130 5.88 9.24 -3.86
C VAL A 130 4.44 9.67 -3.66
N LYS A 131 3.62 9.51 -4.70
CA LYS A 131 2.16 9.55 -4.64
C LYS A 131 1.61 8.17 -4.97
N ILE A 132 0.79 7.63 -4.06
CA ILE A 132 -0.09 6.50 -4.32
C ILE A 132 -1.50 7.07 -4.27
N GLU A 133 -2.24 6.92 -5.38
CA GLU A 133 -3.63 7.41 -5.46
C GLU A 133 -4.46 6.88 -4.28
N ASP A 134 -5.37 7.72 -3.77
CA ASP A 134 -6.30 7.46 -2.66
C ASP A 134 -5.69 7.22 -1.25
N TYR A 135 -4.38 7.00 -1.11
CA TYR A 135 -3.78 6.56 0.17
C TYR A 135 -2.71 7.49 0.74
N ILE A 136 -2.03 8.26 -0.11
CA ILE A 136 -0.97 9.19 0.29
C ILE A 136 -1.35 10.56 -0.28
N SER A 137 -1.94 11.42 0.54
CA SER A 137 -2.21 12.83 0.22
C SER A 137 -1.77 13.74 1.39
N GLU A 138 -1.50 15.01 1.07
CA GLU A 138 -0.82 16.05 1.87
C GLU A 138 -1.35 16.35 3.29
N ALA A 139 -2.30 15.60 3.85
CA ALA A 139 -2.78 15.86 5.21
C ALA A 139 -1.70 15.70 6.32
N SER A 140 -0.48 15.27 5.98
CA SER A 140 0.56 14.89 6.95
C SER A 140 1.95 15.51 6.77
N ALA A 141 2.22 16.29 5.71
CA ALA A 141 3.50 16.98 5.52
C ALA A 141 3.31 18.51 5.52
N SER A 142 4.21 19.25 6.18
CA SER A 142 4.10 20.71 6.31
C SER A 142 4.32 21.43 4.98
N GLU A 143 3.35 22.25 4.58
CA GLU A 143 3.21 23.03 3.33
C GLU A 143 4.37 24.01 2.97
N GLU A 144 5.52 24.00 3.67
CA GLU A 144 6.47 25.12 3.59
C GLU A 144 7.65 24.98 2.60
N ASP A 145 7.95 23.79 2.05
CA ASP A 145 9.21 23.57 1.29
C ASP A 145 9.08 23.26 -0.20
N LEU A 146 7.88 23.03 -0.76
CA LEU A 146 7.73 22.66 -2.17
C LEU A 146 7.06 23.78 -2.95
N GLY A 147 7.84 24.80 -3.29
CA GLY A 147 7.42 25.79 -4.26
C GLY A 147 7.36 25.21 -5.66
N HIS A 148 6.30 24.48 -6.02
CA HIS A 148 5.87 24.22 -7.39
C HIS A 148 4.42 23.69 -7.35
N ASP A 149 3.49 24.37 -8.01
CA ASP A 149 2.04 24.07 -8.08
C ASP A 149 1.69 22.68 -8.69
N GLU A 150 2.65 21.78 -8.89
CA GLU A 150 2.52 20.46 -9.56
C GLU A 150 2.79 19.26 -8.63
N PHE A 151 3.13 19.49 -7.35
CA PHE A 151 3.53 18.46 -6.40
C PHE A 151 2.51 18.13 -5.30
N ASP A 152 1.36 18.81 -5.28
CA ASP A 152 0.32 18.89 -4.22
C ASP A 152 -0.14 17.57 -3.54
N ASP A 153 0.37 16.41 -3.93
CA ASP A 153 -0.05 15.12 -3.37
C ASP A 153 1.12 14.11 -3.13
N ALA A 154 2.37 14.47 -3.37
CA ALA A 154 3.50 13.53 -3.26
C ALA A 154 4.33 13.76 -1.98
N ILE A 155 4.58 12.70 -1.21
CA ILE A 155 5.32 12.77 0.07
C ILE A 155 6.75 12.27 -0.12
N HIS A 156 7.71 12.93 0.52
CA HIS A 156 9.12 12.51 0.50
C HIS A 156 9.30 11.10 1.08
N ILE A 157 10.12 10.26 0.44
CA ILE A 157 10.26 8.85 0.86
C ILE A 157 10.89 8.70 2.26
N GLU A 158 11.69 9.66 2.69
CA GLU A 158 12.26 9.74 4.03
C GLU A 158 11.16 9.97 5.09
N ASP A 159 10.21 10.86 4.82
CA ASP A 159 9.05 11.07 5.70
C ASP A 159 8.17 9.81 5.75
N ILE A 160 8.01 9.11 4.63
CA ILE A 160 7.32 7.81 4.57
C ILE A 160 8.03 6.76 5.43
N ARG A 161 9.36 6.72 5.43
CA ARG A 161 10.14 5.79 6.26
C ARG A 161 10.07 6.11 7.74
N GLU A 162 10.00 7.39 8.11
CA GLU A 162 9.97 7.82 9.52
C GLU A 162 8.54 7.79 10.11
N HIS A 163 7.55 8.22 9.34
CA HIS A 163 6.18 8.47 9.78
C HIS A 163 5.13 7.57 9.10
N GLY A 164 5.54 6.53 8.35
CA GLY A 164 4.71 5.75 7.43
C GLY A 164 3.25 5.49 7.80
N ARG A 165 2.94 5.02 9.03
CA ARG A 165 1.55 4.74 9.42
C ARG A 165 0.69 5.98 9.68
N GLU A 166 1.31 7.10 10.02
CA GLU A 166 0.65 8.37 10.32
C GLU A 166 0.27 9.10 9.03
N ILE A 167 1.11 8.96 8.01
CA ILE A 167 0.91 9.61 6.71
C ILE A 167 -0.04 8.85 5.79
N VAL A 168 -0.18 7.52 5.96
CA VAL A 168 -1.11 6.72 5.15
C VAL A 168 -2.51 6.90 5.72
N ASP A 169 -3.38 7.51 4.93
CA ASP A 169 -4.81 7.61 5.22
C ASP A 169 -5.56 6.53 4.43
N LEU A 170 -6.24 5.64 5.15
CA LEU A 170 -7.06 4.59 4.53
C LEU A 170 -8.51 5.03 4.35
N ASP A 171 -8.90 6.16 4.95
CA ASP A 171 -10.25 6.72 4.84
C ASP A 171 -10.35 7.73 3.67
N GLY A 172 -9.25 7.96 2.93
CA GLY A 172 -9.09 8.92 1.83
C GLY A 172 -9.86 8.61 0.53
N GLY A 173 -10.75 7.62 0.53
CA GLY A 173 -11.66 7.35 -0.58
C GLY A 173 -12.79 8.40 -0.67
N SER A 174 -12.61 9.39 -1.54
CA SER A 174 -13.63 10.29 -2.11
C SER A 174 -14.86 10.63 -1.22
N GLU A 175 -14.82 11.79 -0.56
CA GLU A 175 -16.03 12.59 -0.35
C GLU A 175 -16.31 13.49 -1.57
#